data_AF-A0A699USE9-F1
#
_entry.id   AF-A0A699USE9-F1
#
_cell.length_a   1.000
_cell.length_b   1.000
_cell.length_c   1.000
_cell.angle_alpha   90.00
_cell.angle_beta   90.00
_cell.angle_gamma   90.00
#
_symmetry.space_group_name_H-M   'P 1'
#
loop_
_entity.id
_entity.type
_entity.pdbx_description
1 polymer ?
#
loop_
_entity_poly.entity_id
_entity_poly.type
_entity_poly.pdbx_seq_one_letter_code
_entity_poly.pdbx_strand_id
1 'polypeptide(L)'
;MRTQLTDYGFHFDKIPIYCDSKSAIAISCNLVQHSRTKHIAVRYHFIKEYVEKGTIELFFVKTDYQLADIFTKALPTDRFNYLVRRVGMHSLSPQELKRLAKSQ
;
A
#
# COMPACT_ATOMS: atom_id res chain seq x y z
N MET A 1 -11.70 -5.16 3.49
CA MET A 1 -10.37 -4.83 4.05
C MET A 1 -10.23 -5.23 5.52
N ARG A 2 -10.98 -4.66 6.48
CA ARG A 2 -10.83 -5.03 7.92
C ARG A 2 -11.00 -6.54 8.18
N THR A 3 -12.13 -7.10 7.75
CA THR A 3 -12.41 -8.55 7.90
C THR A 3 -11.33 -9.41 7.26
N GLN A 4 -10.92 -9.11 6.02
CA GLN A 4 -9.86 -9.85 5.33
C GLN A 4 -8.52 -9.82 6.07
N LEU A 5 -8.15 -8.67 6.66
CA LEU A 5 -6.94 -8.56 7.48
C LEU A 5 -7.05 -9.43 8.74
N THR A 6 -8.23 -9.45 9.36
CA THR A 6 -8.53 -10.34 10.50
C THR A 6 -8.47 -11.81 10.11
N ASP A 7 -8.97 -12.19 8.94
CA ASP A 7 -8.89 -13.55 8.40
C ASP A 7 -7.42 -13.99 8.18
N TYR A 8 -6.54 -13.04 7.85
CA TYR A 8 -5.10 -13.26 7.77
C TYR A 8 -4.38 -13.20 9.13
N GLY A 9 -5.11 -13.00 10.23
CA GLY A 9 -4.57 -12.92 11.60
C GLY A 9 -4.08 -11.54 12.02
N PHE A 10 -4.23 -10.51 11.19
CA PHE A 10 -3.83 -9.14 11.52
C PHE A 10 -4.95 -8.36 12.20
N HIS A 11 -4.62 -7.83 13.39
CA HIS A 11 -5.53 -7.04 14.21
C HIS A 11 -5.00 -5.62 14.31
N PHE A 12 -5.79 -4.66 13.85
CA PHE A 12 -5.43 -3.25 13.85
C PHE A 12 -6.58 -2.43 14.44
N ASP A 13 -6.27 -1.56 15.41
CA ASP A 13 -7.23 -0.57 15.90
C ASP A 13 -7.60 0.41 14.78
N LYS A 14 -6.58 0.90 14.08
CA LYS A 14 -6.67 1.70 12.84
C LYS A 14 -5.85 1.04 11.75
N ILE A 15 -6.43 0.90 10.57
CA ILE A 15 -5.75 0.25 9.44
C ILE A 15 -4.72 1.22 8.85
N PRO A 16 -3.41 0.89 8.89
CA PRO A 16 -2.40 1.74 8.29
C PRO A 16 -2.45 1.66 6.77
N ILE A 17 -2.48 2.80 6.09
CA ILE A 17 -2.37 2.91 4.64
C ILE A 17 -1.19 3.81 4.29
N TYR A 18 -0.25 3.28 3.50
CA TYR A 18 0.95 4.00 3.09
C TYR A 18 0.76 4.65 1.72
N CYS A 19 0.97 5.96 1.65
CA CYS A 19 0.81 6.77 0.44
C CYS A 19 2.07 7.60 0.18
N ASP A 20 2.50 7.68 -1.07
CA ASP A 20 3.65 8.49 -1.50
C ASP A 20 3.27 9.89 -1.98
N SER A 21 1.98 10.16 -2.08
CA SER A 21 1.45 11.48 -2.39
C SER A 21 1.18 12.27 -1.11
N LYS A 22 2.09 13.18 -0.78
CA LYS A 22 1.90 14.14 0.33
C LYS A 22 0.64 14.97 0.14
N SER A 23 0.29 15.31 -1.11
CA SER A 23 -0.92 16.06 -1.40
C SER A 23 -2.17 15.21 -1.13
N ALA A 24 -2.18 13.92 -1.46
CA ALA A 24 -3.30 13.04 -1.14
C ALA A 24 -3.52 12.92 0.37
N ILE A 25 -2.43 12.78 1.15
CA ILE A 25 -2.48 12.77 2.61
C ILE A 25 -3.00 14.12 3.14
N ALA A 26 -2.42 15.23 2.70
CA ALA A 26 -2.84 16.57 3.14
C ALA A 26 -4.31 16.84 2.81
N ILE A 27 -4.78 16.44 1.63
CA ILE A 27 -6.18 16.56 1.21
C ILE A 27 -7.07 15.72 2.12
N SER A 28 -6.71 14.47 2.42
CA SER A 28 -7.51 13.61 3.31
C SER A 28 -7.62 14.15 4.75
N CYS A 29 -6.65 14.94 5.20
CA CYS A 29 -6.64 15.54 6.54
C CYS A 29 -7.23 16.97 6.58
N ASN A 30 -7.12 17.77 5.50
CA ASN A 30 -7.48 19.19 5.48
C ASN A 30 -8.10 19.65 4.14
N LEU A 31 -9.13 20.51 4.24
CA LEU A 31 -9.92 21.06 3.14
C LEU A 31 -9.23 22.24 2.41
N VAL A 32 -8.05 22.06 1.83
CA VAL A 32 -7.61 23.05 0.81
C VAL A 32 -8.36 22.74 -0.48
N GLN A 33 -9.56 23.32 -0.62
CA GLN A 33 -10.37 23.29 -1.84
C GLN A 33 -9.55 23.87 -3.01
N HIS A 34 -9.05 23.00 -3.88
CA HIS A 34 -8.75 23.40 -5.25
C HIS A 34 -9.87 22.88 -6.15
N SER A 35 -10.58 23.84 -6.76
CA SER A 35 -11.83 23.71 -7.52
C SER A 35 -11.78 22.83 -8.79
N ARG A 36 -10.77 21.99 -8.99
CA ARG A 36 -10.48 21.36 -10.29
C ARG A 36 -10.43 19.83 -10.32
N THR A 37 -11.07 19.08 -9.41
CA THR A 37 -11.05 17.61 -9.59
C THR A 37 -12.29 16.85 -9.10
N LYS A 38 -13.32 16.79 -9.95
CA LYS A 38 -14.56 16.02 -9.72
C LYS A 38 -14.32 14.52 -9.46
N HIS A 39 -13.36 13.88 -10.14
CA HIS A 39 -13.06 12.46 -9.94
C HIS A 39 -12.30 12.15 -8.64
N ILE A 40 -11.56 13.13 -8.10
CA ILE A 40 -10.93 12.99 -6.78
C ILE A 40 -11.98 13.08 -5.69
N ALA A 41 -13.01 13.91 -5.85
CA ALA A 41 -14.01 14.17 -4.81
C ALA A 41 -14.65 12.89 -4.24
N VAL A 42 -15.06 11.93 -5.08
CA VAL A 42 -15.71 10.69 -4.61
C VAL A 42 -14.75 9.80 -3.80
N ARG A 43 -13.54 9.54 -4.33
CA ARG A 43 -12.54 8.72 -3.63
C ARG A 43 -12.01 9.42 -2.38
N TYR A 44 -11.95 10.75 -2.42
CA TYR A 44 -11.60 11.61 -1.29
C TYR A 44 -12.61 11.51 -0.16
N HIS A 45 -13.91 11.73 -0.44
CA HIS A 45 -14.96 11.65 0.57
C HIS A 45 -14.93 10.30 1.27
N PHE A 46 -14.74 9.22 0.50
CA PHE A 46 -14.61 7.88 1.03
C PHE A 46 -13.42 7.77 1.99
N ILE A 47 -12.19 8.06 1.55
CA ILE A 47 -10.99 7.91 2.40
C ILE A 47 -11.05 8.83 3.63
N LYS A 48 -11.47 10.08 3.44
CA LYS A 48 -11.58 11.07 4.51
C LYS A 48 -12.56 10.61 5.59
N GLU A 49 -13.74 10.11 5.21
CA GLU A 49 -14.73 9.62 6.18
C GLU A 49 -14.15 8.51 7.07
N TYR A 50 -13.36 7.59 6.51
CA TYR A 50 -12.71 6.54 7.30
C TYR A 50 -11.54 7.03 8.15
N VAL A 51 -10.83 8.07 7.71
CA VAL A 51 -9.78 8.73 8.52
C VAL A 51 -10.42 9.48 9.70
N GLU A 52 -11.49 10.26 9.46
CA GLU A 52 -12.24 10.99 10.49
C GLU A 52 -12.91 10.04 11.50
N LYS A 53 -13.46 8.91 11.03
CA LYS A 53 -13.97 7.84 11.89
C LYS A 53 -12.89 7.10 12.68
N GLY A 54 -11.61 7.36 12.39
CA GLY A 54 -10.48 6.68 13.01
C GLY A 54 -10.32 5.22 12.60
N THR A 55 -10.96 4.78 11.52
CA THR A 55 -10.85 3.41 10.99
C THR A 55 -9.55 3.19 10.24
N ILE A 56 -9.04 4.24 9.59
CA ILE A 56 -7.83 4.25 8.76
C ILE A 56 -6.86 5.31 9.29
N GLU A 57 -5.57 5.03 9.20
CA GLU A 57 -4.49 5.98 9.44
C GLU A 57 -3.57 6.05 8.23
N LEU A 58 -3.22 7.26 7.79
CA LEU A 58 -2.42 7.47 6.59
C LEU A 58 -0.98 7.82 6.93
N PHE A 59 -0.04 7.10 6.32
CA PHE A 59 1.39 7.31 6.51
C PHE A 59 2.06 7.68 5.19
N PHE A 60 2.96 8.66 5.25
CA PHE A 60 3.79 8.97 4.10
C PHE A 60 4.88 7.91 3.91
N VAL A 61 5.02 7.42 2.68
CA VAL A 61 6.16 6.61 2.24
C VAL A 61 6.81 7.31 1.06
N LYS A 62 8.14 7.38 1.00
CA LYS A 62 8.81 7.89 -0.20
C LYS A 62 8.44 7.00 -1.39
N THR A 63 8.26 7.57 -2.59
CA THR A 63 7.95 6.80 -3.82
C THR A 63 8.95 5.66 -4.06
N ASP A 64 10.22 5.88 -3.68
CA ASP A 64 11.27 4.86 -3.74
C ASP A 64 11.06 3.64 -2.82
N TYR A 65 10.04 3.65 -1.97
CA TYR A 65 9.70 2.55 -1.06
C TYR A 65 8.23 2.17 -1.12
N GLN A 66 7.46 2.72 -2.07
CA GLN A 66 6.07 2.32 -2.29
C GLN A 66 6.02 0.92 -2.92
N LEU A 67 5.77 -0.10 -2.10
CA LEU A 67 5.72 -1.49 -2.55
C LEU A 67 4.56 -1.75 -3.50
N ALA A 68 3.44 -1.01 -3.37
CA ALA A 68 2.27 -1.15 -4.22
C ALA A 68 2.53 -0.82 -5.70
N ASP A 69 3.63 -0.11 -5.99
CA ASP A 69 4.02 0.25 -7.37
C ASP A 69 4.29 -0.99 -8.23
N ILE A 70 4.73 -2.11 -7.62
CA ILE A 70 4.94 -3.37 -8.35
C ILE A 70 3.66 -3.90 -9.00
N PHE A 71 2.50 -3.59 -8.42
CA PHE A 71 1.19 -4.08 -8.89
C PHE A 71 0.46 -3.07 -9.76
N THR A 72 0.96 -1.83 -9.87
CA THR A 72 0.20 -0.72 -10.46
C THR A 72 0.96 0.05 -11.55
N LYS A 73 2.28 -0.11 -11.66
CA LYS A 73 3.12 0.64 -12.61
C LYS A 73 4.00 -0.29 -13.44
N ALA A 74 4.27 0.10 -14.68
CA ALA A 74 5.38 -0.45 -15.45
C ALA A 74 6.68 0.22 -14.99
N LEU A 75 7.53 -0.51 -14.27
CA LEU A 75 8.75 0.00 -13.66
C LEU A 75 9.99 -0.40 -14.47
N PRO A 76 11.04 0.45 -14.50
CA PRO A 76 12.35 0.04 -15.01
C PRO A 76 12.87 -1.21 -14.28
N THR A 77 13.63 -2.06 -14.98
CA THR A 77 14.10 -3.36 -14.48
C THR A 77 14.75 -3.27 -13.10
N ASP A 78 15.65 -2.31 -12.87
CA ASP A 78 16.34 -2.16 -11.59
C ASP A 78 15.37 -1.82 -10.45
N ARG A 79 14.39 -0.96 -10.75
CA ARG A 79 13.36 -0.54 -9.80
C ARG A 79 12.41 -1.68 -9.46
N PHE A 80 11.99 -2.44 -10.47
CA PHE A 80 11.19 -3.64 -10.31
C PHE A 80 11.92 -4.67 -9.44
N ASN A 81 13.17 -5.00 -9.79
CA ASN A 81 14.00 -5.96 -9.04
C ASN A 81 14.21 -5.55 -7.59
N TYR A 82 14.40 -4.26 -7.32
CA TYR A 82 14.48 -3.74 -5.96
C TYR A 82 13.18 -4.00 -5.18
N LEU A 83 12.02 -3.66 -5.74
CA LEU A 83 10.73 -3.84 -5.05
C LEU A 83 10.33 -5.31 -4.89
N VAL A 84 10.59 -6.17 -5.89
CA VAL A 84 10.38 -7.63 -5.83
C VAL A 84 11.05 -8.23 -4.60
N ARG A 85 12.33 -7.90 -4.37
CA ARG A 85 13.07 -8.38 -3.19
C ARG A 85 12.47 -7.86 -1.88
N ARG A 86 11.94 -6.62 -1.88
CA ARG A 86 11.35 -6.00 -0.69
C ARG A 86 9.98 -6.55 -0.31
N VAL A 87 9.22 -7.10 -1.26
CA VAL A 87 7.98 -7.84 -0.98
C VAL A 87 8.23 -9.29 -0.58
N GLY A 88 9.49 -9.72 -0.48
CA GLY A 88 9.86 -11.09 -0.11
C GLY A 88 9.77 -12.09 -1.26
N MET A 89 9.66 -11.62 -2.50
CA MET A 89 9.72 -12.49 -3.67
C MET A 89 11.18 -12.81 -3.99
N HIS A 90 11.50 -14.10 -4.00
CA HIS A 90 12.83 -14.61 -4.33
C HIS A 90 12.72 -15.59 -5.50
N SER A 91 13.68 -15.51 -6.42
CA SER A 91 13.86 -16.57 -7.40
C SER A 91 14.53 -17.74 -6.70
N LEU A 92 13.91 -18.91 -6.78
CA LEU A 92 14.43 -20.15 -6.22
C LEU A 92 14.94 -21.02 -7.37
N SER A 93 16.15 -21.54 -7.21
CA SER A 93 16.62 -22.65 -8.03
C SER A 93 15.79 -23.91 -7.76
N PRO A 94 15.73 -24.86 -8.71
CA PRO A 94 15.06 -26.15 -8.49
C PRO A 94 15.60 -26.92 -7.27
N GLN A 95 16.85 -26.67 -6.88
CA GLN A 95 17.49 -27.30 -5.73
C GLN A 95 17.01 -26.68 -4.41
N GLU A 96 16.90 -25.36 -4.33
CA GLU A 96 16.38 -24.66 -3.15
C GLU A 96 14.90 -24.96 -2.92
N LEU A 97 14.12 -25.05 -4.00
CA LEU A 97 12.71 -25.40 -3.94
C LEU A 97 12.49 -26.83 -3.38
N LYS A 98 13.35 -27.78 -3.79
CA LYS A 98 13.39 -29.14 -3.22
C LYS A 98 13.81 -29.18 -1.75
N ARG A 99 14.62 -28.22 -1.27
CA ARG A 99 15.01 -28.13 0.14
C ARG A 99 13.85 -27.61 1.00
N LEU A 100 13.16 -26.56 0.55
CA LEU A 100 12.00 -25.99 1.25
C LEU A 100 10.84 -26.97 1.37
N ALA A 101 10.58 -27.76 0.33
CA ALA A 101 9.53 -28.78 0.35
C ALA A 101 9.80 -29.96 1.30
N LYS A 102 11.04 -30.14 1.77
CA LYS A 102 11.44 -31.20 2.72
C LYS A 102 11.48 -30.73 4.18
N SER A 103 11.36 -29.42 4.41
CA SER A 103 11.40 -28.80 5.74
C SER A 103 10.00 -28.48 6.30
N GLN A 104 8.93 -28.94 5.65
CA GLN A 104 7.54 -28.87 6.11
C GLN A 104 7.03 -30.24 6.54
#